data_AF-A0A4Q3UPL8-F1
#
_entry.id   AF-A0A4Q3UPL8-F1
#
_cell.length_a   1.000
_cell.length_b   1.000
_cell.length_c   1.000
_cell.angle_alpha   90.00
_cell.angle_beta   90.00
_cell.angle_gamma   90.00
#
_symmetry.space_group_name_H-M   'P 1'
#
loop_
_entity.id
_entity.type
_entity.pdbx_description
1 polymer ?
#
loop_
_entity_poly.entity_id
_entity_poly.type
_entity_poly.pdbx_seq_one_letter_code
_entity_poly.pdbx_strand_id
1 'polypeptide(L)'
;MQSFWDARGRQQQKQVEGGRIDAGTRGAVTGGSQMGALEVLMVDILREAGLEDLAIRTRLGLELPGYFRPEKKWDLLVVSKGQLVAAIEFKSQVGPSFGNNFNNRSEEAIGNAVDLWTAYREGLLGTGPRPFVGFFFLLEDCARVHTPVRLVEPHFKADPVFHGSSYAKRYELLGRRLLRERHYDGVCLTLATNTQPTAVVHPAD
;
A
#
# COMPACT_ATOMS: atom_id res chain seq x y z
N MET A 1 -9.50 11.34 -0.21
CA MET A 1 -9.40 10.81 -1.58
C MET A 1 -9.37 11.89 -2.66
N GLN A 2 -10.26 12.90 -2.66
CA GLN A 2 -10.16 14.03 -3.61
C GLN A 2 -8.76 14.69 -3.63
N SER A 3 -8.17 14.95 -2.47
CA SER A 3 -6.82 15.52 -2.36
C SER A 3 -5.71 14.66 -3.00
N PHE A 4 -5.88 13.33 -3.04
CA PHE A 4 -4.97 12.42 -3.75
C PHE A 4 -5.04 12.68 -5.26
N TRP A 5 -6.25 12.79 -5.82
CA TRP A 5 -6.46 13.08 -7.24
C TRP A 5 -5.95 14.47 -7.61
N ASP A 6 -6.24 15.49 -6.80
CA ASP A 6 -5.77 16.86 -7.02
C ASP A 6 -4.22 16.93 -7.00
N ALA A 7 -3.59 16.26 -6.03
CA ALA A 7 -2.13 16.19 -5.94
C ALA A 7 -1.52 15.47 -7.15
N ARG A 8 -2.14 14.38 -7.59
CA ARG A 8 -1.71 13.63 -8.78
C ARG A 8 -1.86 14.46 -10.06
N GLY A 9 -2.98 15.16 -10.25
CA GLY A 9 -3.20 16.06 -11.38
C GLY A 9 -2.14 17.17 -11.45
N ARG A 10 -1.83 17.81 -10.32
CA ARG A 10 -0.76 18.81 -10.23
C ARG A 10 0.62 18.24 -10.57
N GLN A 11 0.93 17.01 -10.14
CA GLN A 11 2.21 16.36 -10.45
C GLN A 11 2.33 16.02 -11.95
N GLN A 12 1.26 15.51 -12.55
CA GLN A 12 1.22 15.23 -13.99
C GLN A 12 1.40 16.51 -14.81
N GLN A 13 0.73 17.59 -14.43
CA GLN A 13 0.87 18.89 -15.08
C GLN A 13 2.31 19.41 -15.01
N LYS A 14 2.95 19.35 -13.83
CA LYS A 14 4.37 19.73 -13.67
C LYS A 14 5.32 18.88 -14.50
N GLN A 15 5.04 17.59 -14.71
CA GLN A 15 5.86 16.73 -15.57
C GLN A 15 5.75 17.12 -17.05
N VAL A 16 4.54 17.45 -17.50
CA VAL A 16 4.28 17.93 -18.87
C VAL A 16 4.98 19.27 -19.10
N GLU A 17 4.87 20.20 -18.15
CA GLU A 17 5.51 21.52 -18.21
C GLU A 17 7.05 21.44 -18.11
N GLY A 18 7.59 20.45 -17.39
CA GLY A 18 9.02 20.28 -17.14
C GLY A 18 9.81 19.51 -18.20
N GLY A 19 9.16 18.99 -19.26
CA GLY A 19 9.82 18.36 -20.41
C GLY A 19 10.64 17.08 -20.13
N ARG A 20 10.63 16.56 -18.89
CA ARG A 20 11.30 15.31 -18.52
C ARG A 20 10.31 14.15 -18.56
N ILE A 21 10.30 13.45 -19.68
CA ILE A 21 9.73 12.10 -19.79
C ILE A 21 10.78 11.14 -19.23
N ASP A 22 10.41 10.34 -18.24
CA ASP A 22 11.23 9.35 -17.55
C ASP A 22 12.38 9.85 -16.66
N ALA A 23 12.02 10.28 -15.47
CA ALA A 23 12.75 9.87 -14.28
C ALA A 23 11.71 9.43 -13.24
N GLY A 24 11.75 8.16 -12.85
CA GLY A 24 10.89 7.61 -11.79
C GLY A 24 10.82 8.59 -10.62
N THR A 25 9.62 8.78 -10.08
CA THR A 25 9.20 9.81 -9.11
C THR A 25 10.02 9.78 -7.81
N ARG A 26 11.28 10.20 -7.89
CA ARG A 26 12.18 10.53 -6.78
C ARG A 26 12.38 12.04 -6.79
N GLY A 27 11.44 12.76 -6.19
CA GLY A 27 11.54 14.21 -6.06
C GLY A 27 10.43 14.81 -5.21
N ALA A 28 10.83 15.29 -4.03
CA ALA A 28 10.10 16.18 -3.11
C ALA A 28 8.93 15.57 -2.30
N VAL A 29 9.28 14.91 -1.19
CA VAL A 29 8.38 14.70 -0.04
C VAL A 29 8.38 15.98 0.80
N THR A 30 7.68 17.00 0.31
CA THR A 30 7.26 18.16 1.11
C THR A 30 5.80 18.43 0.78
N GLY A 31 4.90 18.05 1.68
CA GLY A 31 3.51 18.55 1.74
C GLY A 31 2.62 18.35 0.51
N GLY A 32 2.91 17.39 -0.38
CA GLY A 32 2.17 17.21 -1.64
C GLY A 32 2.42 15.90 -2.38
N SER A 33 2.91 14.85 -1.69
CA SER A 33 2.93 13.50 -2.26
C SER A 33 1.49 13.01 -2.44
N GLN A 34 1.22 12.20 -3.46
CA GLN A 34 -0.13 11.72 -3.75
C GLN A 34 -0.75 11.03 -2.51
N MET A 35 0.07 10.30 -1.74
CA MET A 35 -0.33 9.58 -0.52
C MET A 35 -0.27 10.38 0.78
N GLY A 36 0.31 11.58 0.79
CA GLY A 36 0.55 12.33 2.03
C GLY A 36 -0.72 12.70 2.78
N ALA A 37 -1.85 12.91 2.09
CA ALA A 37 -3.13 13.17 2.73
C ALA A 37 -3.68 11.96 3.50
N LEU A 38 -3.38 10.74 3.05
CA LEU A 38 -3.78 9.50 3.72
C LEU A 38 -2.89 9.21 4.92
N GLU A 39 -1.58 9.44 4.79
CA GLU A 39 -0.64 9.38 5.91
C GLU A 39 -1.07 10.32 7.03
N VAL A 40 -1.46 11.56 6.72
CA VAL A 40 -1.97 12.54 7.70
C VAL A 40 -3.23 12.02 8.41
N LEU A 41 -4.21 11.50 7.67
CA LEU A 41 -5.42 10.94 8.27
C LEU A 41 -5.10 9.79 9.24
N MET A 42 -4.17 8.90 8.86
CA MET A 42 -3.74 7.81 9.72
C MET A 42 -3.01 8.31 10.96
N VAL A 43 -2.18 9.35 10.84
CA VAL A 43 -1.54 10.00 12.00
C VAL A 43 -2.60 10.55 12.96
N ASP A 44 -3.64 11.20 12.43
CA ASP A 44 -4.72 11.77 13.26
C ASP A 44 -5.51 10.67 13.99
N ILE A 45 -5.82 9.56 13.34
CA ILE A 45 -6.44 8.38 13.98
C ILE A 45 -5.54 7.81 15.08
N LEU A 46 -4.23 7.69 14.83
CA LEU A 46 -3.27 7.18 15.82
C LEU A 46 -3.13 8.11 17.03
N ARG A 47 -3.22 9.43 16.81
CA ARG A 47 -3.27 10.44 17.89
C ARG A 47 -4.54 10.34 18.71
N GLU A 48 -5.69 10.18 18.06
CA GLU A 48 -6.98 9.95 18.74
C GLU A 48 -6.96 8.66 19.57
N ALA A 49 -6.21 7.64 19.12
CA ALA A 49 -5.95 6.42 19.87
C ALA A 49 -4.95 6.60 21.05
N GLY A 50 -4.43 7.81 21.27
CA GLY A 50 -3.59 8.17 22.42
C GLY A 50 -2.08 7.98 22.19
N LEU A 51 -1.63 7.81 20.94
CA LEU A 51 -0.19 7.74 20.64
C LEU A 51 0.44 9.13 20.55
N GLU A 52 1.58 9.30 21.21
CA GLU A 52 2.37 10.53 21.16
C GLU A 52 3.01 10.73 19.77
N ASP A 53 3.05 11.98 19.29
CA ASP A 53 3.64 12.34 18.00
C ASP A 53 5.07 11.85 17.80
N LEU A 54 5.87 11.83 18.88
CA LEU A 54 7.26 11.40 18.84
C LEU A 54 7.41 9.90 18.53
N ALA A 55 6.36 9.11 18.79
CA ALA A 55 6.34 7.70 18.45
C ALA A 55 6.00 7.46 16.98
N ILE A 56 5.27 8.38 16.33
CA ILE A 56 4.79 8.22 14.95
C ILE A 56 5.83 8.77 13.96
N ARG A 57 6.26 7.93 13.01
CA ARG A 57 7.26 8.26 11.99
C ARG A 57 6.61 8.15 10.61
N THR A 58 6.68 9.23 9.83
CA THR A 58 6.14 9.30 8.45
C THR A 58 7.09 9.96 7.44
N ARG A 59 8.28 10.39 7.86
CA ARG A 59 9.23 11.11 6.97
C ARG A 59 10.67 10.63 7.10
N LEU A 60 11.14 10.46 8.34
CA LEU A 60 12.51 10.09 8.69
C LEU A 60 12.49 8.91 9.66
N GLY A 61 13.50 8.06 9.61
CA GLY A 61 13.59 6.87 10.46
C GLY A 61 12.48 5.88 10.17
N LEU A 62 12.27 5.61 8.88
CA LEU A 62 11.26 4.69 8.34
C LEU A 62 11.87 3.34 7.96
N GLU A 63 13.18 3.21 8.12
CA GLU A 63 13.99 2.06 7.77
C GLU A 63 13.89 1.01 8.89
N LEU A 64 13.40 -0.19 8.55
CA LEU A 64 13.44 -1.37 9.40
C LEU A 64 14.42 -2.40 8.82
N PRO A 65 15.15 -3.16 9.65
CA PRO A 65 15.99 -4.24 9.16
C PRO A 65 15.12 -5.31 8.50
N GLY A 66 15.58 -5.80 7.35
CA GLY A 66 15.05 -6.99 6.71
C GLY A 66 15.89 -8.23 7.07
N TYR A 67 15.40 -9.41 6.71
CA TYR A 67 16.17 -10.64 6.79
C TYR A 67 16.82 -11.00 5.44
N PHE A 68 16.05 -10.89 4.36
CA PHE A 68 16.51 -11.22 3.00
C PHE A 68 17.16 -10.02 2.29
N ARG A 69 17.04 -8.82 2.88
CA ARG A 69 17.68 -7.57 2.43
C ARG A 69 18.15 -6.75 3.63
N PRO A 70 19.13 -5.84 3.47
CA PRO A 70 19.67 -5.06 4.60
C PRO A 70 18.61 -4.25 5.34
N GLU A 71 17.74 -3.55 4.60
CA GLU A 71 16.66 -2.74 5.17
C GLU A 71 15.48 -2.57 4.20
N LYS A 72 14.33 -2.19 4.77
CA LYS A 72 13.14 -1.70 4.07
C LYS A 72 12.71 -0.37 4.66
N LYS A 73 12.56 0.63 3.80
CA LYS A 73 11.86 1.87 4.14
C LYS A 73 10.35 1.69 4.04
N TRP A 74 9.64 1.76 5.16
CA TRP A 74 8.18 1.74 5.25
C TRP A 74 7.58 3.13 5.03
N ASP A 75 6.27 3.23 4.85
CA ASP A 75 5.61 4.53 4.67
C ASP A 75 5.21 5.17 6.01
N LEU A 76 4.77 4.36 6.98
CA LEU A 76 4.50 4.80 8.36
C LEU A 76 4.98 3.75 9.37
N LEU A 77 5.72 4.21 10.38
CA LEU A 77 6.07 3.41 11.55
C LEU A 77 5.55 4.05 12.83
N VAL A 78 5.22 3.24 13.82
CA VAL A 78 5.03 3.67 15.20
C VAL A 78 6.05 2.95 16.06
N VAL A 79 6.97 3.70 16.66
CA VAL A 79 8.02 3.17 17.54
C VAL A 79 7.93 3.87 18.89
N SER A 80 7.56 3.14 19.93
CA SER A 80 7.43 3.67 21.28
C SER A 80 8.46 3.02 22.20
N LYS A 81 9.23 3.84 22.91
CA LYS A 81 10.27 3.38 23.87
C LYS A 81 11.24 2.34 23.28
N GLY A 82 11.62 2.52 22.01
CA GLY A 82 12.52 1.60 21.29
C GLY A 82 11.87 0.30 20.79
N GLN A 83 10.55 0.15 20.94
CA GLN A 83 9.81 -1.01 20.45
C GLN A 83 8.95 -0.63 19.25
N LEU A 84 8.99 -1.47 18.22
CA LEU A 84 8.09 -1.33 17.07
C LEU A 84 6.67 -1.71 17.49
N VAL A 85 5.75 -0.76 17.38
CA VAL A 85 4.32 -0.92 17.69
C VAL A 85 3.53 -1.18 16.43
N ALA A 86 3.81 -0.44 15.36
CA ALA A 86 3.12 -0.63 14.08
C ALA A 86 4.02 -0.31 12.86
N ALA A 87 3.78 -1.01 11.76
CA ALA A 87 4.36 -0.72 10.44
C ALA A 87 3.26 -0.77 9.38
N ILE A 88 3.10 0.29 8.59
CA ILE A 88 2.03 0.43 7.60
C ILE A 88 2.62 0.85 6.25
N GLU A 89 2.19 0.18 5.19
CA GLU A 89 2.54 0.51 3.81
C GLU A 89 1.29 1.02 3.05
N PHE A 90 1.45 2.06 2.23
CA PHE A 90 0.38 2.66 1.41
C PHE A 90 0.73 2.59 -0.06
N LYS A 91 -0.18 2.07 -0.89
CA LYS A 91 0.07 1.91 -2.33
C LYS A 91 -1.13 2.27 -3.17
N SER A 92 -0.95 3.24 -4.07
CA SER A 92 -1.93 3.53 -5.13
C SER A 92 -1.61 2.83 -6.43
N GLN A 93 -2.65 2.39 -7.13
CA GLN A 93 -2.60 2.00 -8.53
C GLN A 93 -3.61 2.81 -9.35
N VAL A 94 -3.09 3.44 -10.38
CA VAL A 94 -3.86 4.21 -11.36
C VAL A 94 -3.47 3.70 -12.75
N GLY A 95 -4.40 3.73 -13.69
CA GLY A 95 -4.22 3.20 -15.03
C GLY A 95 -3.06 3.85 -15.81
N PRO A 96 -2.71 3.29 -17.00
CA PRO A 96 -3.44 2.22 -17.68
C PRO A 96 -2.96 0.79 -17.34
N SER A 97 -1.79 0.60 -16.72
CA SER A 97 -1.14 -0.72 -16.60
C SER A 97 -1.57 -1.54 -15.38
N PHE A 98 -2.88 -1.77 -15.22
CA PHE A 98 -3.42 -2.48 -14.05
C PHE A 98 -2.87 -3.91 -13.86
N GLY A 99 -2.54 -4.62 -14.95
CA GLY A 99 -1.97 -5.97 -14.89
C GLY A 99 -0.58 -6.01 -14.26
N ASN A 100 0.34 -5.20 -14.78
CA ASN A 100 1.69 -5.10 -14.21
C ASN A 100 1.63 -4.56 -12.77
N ASN A 101 0.76 -3.58 -12.53
CA ASN A 101 0.53 -3.04 -11.19
C ASN A 101 0.06 -4.11 -10.19
N PHE A 102 -0.86 -5.00 -10.60
CA PHE A 102 -1.35 -6.07 -9.74
C PHE A 102 -0.26 -7.08 -9.38
N ASN A 103 0.49 -7.57 -10.36
CA ASN A 103 1.55 -8.56 -10.10
C ASN A 103 2.66 -7.97 -9.23
N ASN A 104 3.19 -6.81 -9.61
CA ASN A 104 4.25 -6.14 -8.85
C ASN A 104 3.82 -5.86 -7.41
N ARG A 105 2.56 -5.46 -7.19
CA ARG A 105 2.09 -5.13 -5.85
C ARG A 105 1.77 -6.36 -5.01
N SER A 106 1.36 -7.45 -5.65
CA SER A 106 1.21 -8.74 -4.98
C SER A 106 2.56 -9.24 -4.48
N GLU A 107 3.58 -9.22 -5.32
CA GLU A 107 4.96 -9.60 -4.95
C GLU A 107 5.52 -8.71 -3.85
N GLU A 108 5.33 -7.38 -3.93
CA GLU A 108 5.81 -6.45 -2.91
C GLU A 108 5.13 -6.68 -1.56
N ALA A 109 3.80 -6.86 -1.54
CA ALA A 109 3.07 -7.11 -0.30
C ALA A 109 3.49 -8.44 0.35
N ILE A 110 3.59 -9.51 -0.44
CA ILE A 110 4.01 -10.83 0.06
C ILE A 110 5.48 -10.76 0.53
N GLY A 111 6.37 -10.20 -0.28
CA GLY A 111 7.79 -10.09 0.04
C GLY A 111 8.07 -9.23 1.27
N ASN A 112 7.37 -8.10 1.42
CA ASN A 112 7.50 -7.24 2.60
C ASN A 112 7.10 -7.97 3.89
N ALA A 113 5.99 -8.70 3.87
CA ALA A 113 5.53 -9.45 5.03
C ALA A 113 6.48 -10.60 5.39
N VAL A 114 6.90 -11.39 4.40
CA VAL A 114 7.83 -12.52 4.62
C VAL A 114 9.16 -12.02 5.19
N ASP A 115 9.70 -10.93 4.63
CA ASP A 115 10.96 -10.33 5.07
C ASP A 115 10.87 -9.78 6.50
N LEU A 116 9.81 -9.01 6.81
CA LEU A 116 9.57 -8.46 8.15
C LEU A 116 9.36 -9.55 9.19
N TRP A 117 8.52 -10.55 8.91
CA TRP A 117 8.23 -11.61 9.87
C TRP A 117 9.40 -12.53 10.11
N THR A 118 10.24 -12.72 9.09
CA THR A 118 11.49 -13.43 9.27
C THR A 118 12.44 -12.61 10.14
N ALA A 119 12.62 -11.30 9.86
CA ALA A 119 13.45 -10.43 10.68
C ALA A 119 12.98 -10.37 12.15
N TYR A 120 11.67 -10.34 12.39
CA TYR A 120 11.08 -10.42 13.73
C TYR A 120 11.42 -11.73 14.43
N ARG A 121 11.26 -12.87 13.75
CA ARG A 121 11.57 -14.20 14.30
C ARG A 121 13.05 -14.33 14.69
N GLU A 122 13.95 -13.74 13.91
CA GLU A 122 15.39 -13.73 14.19
C GLU A 122 15.81 -12.65 15.22
N GLY A 123 14.86 -11.93 15.80
CA GLY A 123 15.11 -10.94 16.85
C GLY A 123 15.68 -9.61 16.36
N LEU A 124 15.70 -9.35 15.05
CA LEU A 124 16.25 -8.12 14.46
C LEU A 124 15.43 -6.87 14.78
N LEU A 125 14.17 -7.05 15.17
CA LEU A 125 13.26 -5.97 15.61
C LEU A 125 13.20 -5.82 17.14
N GLY A 126 14.14 -6.46 17.85
CA GLY A 126 14.16 -6.54 19.31
C GLY A 126 13.30 -7.69 19.86
N THR A 127 13.14 -7.72 21.18
CA THR A 127 12.42 -8.78 21.92
C THR A 127 11.02 -8.35 22.37
N GLY A 128 10.53 -7.24 21.83
CA GLY A 128 9.19 -6.73 22.13
C GLY A 128 8.07 -7.63 21.58
N PRO A 129 6.80 -7.31 21.91
CA PRO A 129 5.66 -8.02 21.35
C PRO A 129 5.59 -7.85 19.82
N ARG A 130 4.82 -8.74 19.18
CA ARG A 130 4.56 -8.67 17.74
C ARG A 130 3.94 -7.32 17.38
N PRO A 131 4.51 -6.53 16.45
CA PRO A 131 3.94 -5.26 16.01
C PRO A 131 2.66 -5.48 15.19
N PHE A 132 1.81 -4.46 15.11
CA PHE A 132 0.72 -4.41 14.14
C PHE A 132 1.25 -4.10 12.75
N VAL A 133 0.90 -4.90 11.74
CA VAL A 133 1.34 -4.68 10.36
C VAL A 133 0.15 -4.43 9.44
N GLY A 134 0.15 -3.27 8.79
CA GLY A 134 -0.94 -2.78 7.94
C GLY A 134 -0.54 -2.65 6.47
N PHE A 135 -1.49 -2.89 5.57
CA PHE A 135 -1.33 -2.55 4.14
C PHE A 135 -2.58 -1.87 3.59
N PHE A 136 -2.39 -0.70 2.96
CA PHE A 136 -3.47 0.05 2.34
C PHE A 136 -3.29 0.09 0.83
N PHE A 137 -4.30 -0.38 0.10
CA PHE A 137 -4.40 -0.27 -1.34
C PHE A 137 -5.40 0.82 -1.72
N LEU A 138 -4.96 1.79 -2.53
CA LEU A 138 -5.83 2.70 -3.26
C LEU A 138 -5.85 2.30 -4.74
N LEU A 139 -7.01 1.94 -5.27
CA LEU A 139 -7.18 1.60 -6.67
C LEU A 139 -8.05 2.66 -7.35
N GLU A 140 -7.65 3.10 -8.54
CA GLU A 140 -8.53 3.89 -9.39
C GLU A 140 -9.80 3.09 -9.72
N ASP A 141 -10.95 3.66 -9.41
CA ASP A 141 -12.24 3.12 -9.76
C ASP A 141 -12.61 3.55 -11.19
N CYS A 142 -12.38 2.64 -12.13
CA CYS A 142 -12.71 2.83 -13.54
C CYS A 142 -13.20 1.52 -14.17
N ALA A 143 -13.86 1.62 -15.33
CA ALA A 143 -14.43 0.44 -16.02
C ALA A 143 -13.41 -0.70 -16.22
N ARG A 144 -12.13 -0.35 -16.43
CA ARG A 144 -11.07 -1.34 -16.67
C ARG A 144 -10.75 -2.20 -15.45
N VAL A 145 -10.85 -1.67 -14.22
CA VAL A 145 -10.57 -2.49 -13.01
C VAL A 145 -11.73 -3.43 -12.66
N HIS A 146 -12.91 -3.18 -13.22
CA HIS A 146 -14.11 -4.02 -13.07
C HIS A 146 -14.30 -5.04 -14.19
N THR A 147 -13.55 -4.91 -15.29
CA THR A 147 -13.65 -5.84 -16.42
C THR A 147 -12.99 -7.19 -16.07
N PRO A 148 -13.64 -8.33 -16.36
CA PRO A 148 -13.04 -9.65 -16.19
C PRO A 148 -11.70 -9.81 -16.92
N VAL A 149 -10.72 -10.42 -16.25
CA VAL A 149 -9.38 -10.65 -16.79
C VAL A 149 -9.21 -12.12 -17.15
N ARG A 150 -8.84 -12.39 -18.41
CA ARG A 150 -8.60 -13.75 -18.90
C ARG A 150 -7.48 -14.45 -18.13
N LEU A 151 -7.67 -15.73 -17.87
CA LEU A 151 -6.63 -16.63 -17.36
C LEU A 151 -5.99 -17.43 -18.50
N VAL A 152 -4.70 -17.73 -18.35
CA VAL A 152 -3.93 -18.57 -19.26
C VAL A 152 -3.43 -19.76 -18.45
N GLU A 153 -3.92 -20.96 -18.77
CA GLU A 153 -3.74 -22.18 -17.98
C GLU A 153 -3.17 -23.32 -18.84
N PRO A 154 -1.93 -23.18 -19.37
CA PRO A 154 -1.40 -24.12 -20.35
C PRO A 154 -1.03 -25.48 -19.75
N HIS A 155 -0.76 -25.54 -18.45
CA HIS A 155 -0.26 -26.74 -17.76
C HIS A 155 -1.17 -27.19 -16.61
N PHE A 156 -1.56 -26.26 -15.74
CA PHE A 156 -2.38 -26.54 -14.56
C PHE A 156 -3.51 -25.52 -14.46
N LYS A 157 -4.60 -25.92 -13.81
CA LYS A 157 -5.73 -25.03 -13.51
C LYS A 157 -5.35 -24.06 -12.41
N ALA A 158 -5.69 -22.79 -12.62
CA ALA A 158 -5.65 -21.80 -11.56
C ALA A 158 -6.79 -22.08 -10.56
N ASP A 159 -6.70 -21.46 -9.38
CA ASP A 159 -7.77 -21.48 -8.41
C ASP A 159 -9.07 -20.93 -9.05
N PRO A 160 -10.20 -21.67 -8.97
CA PRO A 160 -11.46 -21.27 -9.59
C PRO A 160 -11.95 -19.87 -9.23
N VAL A 161 -11.56 -19.33 -8.07
CA VAL A 161 -11.93 -17.98 -7.64
C VAL A 161 -11.43 -16.89 -8.60
N PHE A 162 -10.41 -17.20 -9.43
CA PHE A 162 -9.87 -16.26 -10.40
C PHE A 162 -10.56 -16.32 -11.77
N HIS A 163 -11.34 -17.36 -12.10
CA HIS A 163 -12.09 -17.40 -13.36
C HIS A 163 -13.13 -16.28 -13.39
N GLY A 164 -13.10 -15.44 -14.43
CA GLY A 164 -14.00 -14.29 -14.55
C GLY A 164 -13.72 -13.12 -13.59
N SER A 165 -12.68 -13.21 -12.76
CA SER A 165 -12.34 -12.15 -11.81
C SER A 165 -11.79 -10.89 -12.51
N SER A 166 -12.20 -9.72 -12.02
CA SER A 166 -11.65 -8.42 -12.40
C SER A 166 -10.42 -8.04 -11.56
N TYR A 167 -9.70 -6.98 -11.90
CA TYR A 167 -8.58 -6.51 -11.05
C TYR A 167 -9.04 -6.09 -9.67
N ALA A 168 -10.17 -5.39 -9.55
CA ALA A 168 -10.76 -5.04 -8.26
C ALA A 168 -11.01 -6.29 -7.41
N LYS A 169 -11.60 -7.34 -8.01
CA LYS A 169 -11.83 -8.62 -7.32
C LYS A 169 -10.52 -9.32 -6.94
N ARG A 170 -9.51 -9.28 -7.80
CA ARG A 170 -8.19 -9.88 -7.52
C ARG A 170 -7.47 -9.17 -6.37
N TYR A 171 -7.56 -7.84 -6.26
CA TYR A 171 -7.05 -7.09 -5.10
C TYR A 171 -7.79 -7.44 -3.82
N GLU A 172 -9.11 -7.56 -3.87
CA GLU A 172 -9.93 -7.99 -2.73
C GLU A 172 -9.52 -9.39 -2.25
N LEU A 173 -9.36 -10.34 -3.18
CA LEU A 173 -8.91 -11.69 -2.89
C LEU A 173 -7.48 -11.74 -2.32
N LEU A 174 -6.57 -10.94 -2.87
CA LEU A 174 -5.21 -10.78 -2.35
C LEU A 174 -5.25 -10.32 -0.89
N GLY A 175 -5.97 -9.24 -0.60
CA GLY A 175 -6.08 -8.70 0.77
C GLY A 175 -6.67 -9.71 1.76
N ARG A 176 -7.73 -10.42 1.37
CA ARG A 176 -8.34 -11.48 2.18
C ARG A 176 -7.35 -12.61 2.47
N ARG A 177 -6.56 -13.04 1.48
CA ARG A 177 -5.54 -14.09 1.67
C ARG A 177 -4.39 -13.62 2.56
N LEU A 178 -3.89 -12.40 2.35
CA LEU A 178 -2.85 -11.80 3.19
C LEU A 178 -3.24 -11.76 4.68
N LEU A 179 -4.50 -11.44 4.98
CA LEU A 179 -5.03 -11.49 6.36
C LEU A 179 -5.11 -12.92 6.90
N ARG A 180 -5.70 -13.85 6.13
CA ARG A 180 -5.87 -15.26 6.55
C ARG A 180 -4.54 -15.96 6.81
N GLU A 181 -3.53 -15.65 6.00
CA GLU A 181 -2.16 -16.15 6.15
C GLU A 181 -1.35 -15.36 7.18
N ARG A 182 -1.96 -14.44 7.95
CA ARG A 182 -1.33 -13.62 9.00
C ARG A 182 -0.10 -12.83 8.53
N HIS A 183 -0.02 -12.54 7.23
CA HIS A 183 1.02 -11.68 6.66
C HIS A 183 0.83 -10.24 7.14
N TYR A 184 -0.43 -9.83 7.31
CA TYR A 184 -0.83 -8.54 7.81
C TYR A 184 -1.91 -8.71 8.87
N ASP A 185 -1.96 -7.79 9.82
CA ASP A 185 -3.02 -7.72 10.84
C ASP A 185 -4.19 -6.85 10.35
N GLY A 186 -3.94 -5.94 9.40
CA GLY A 186 -4.96 -5.15 8.71
C GLY A 186 -4.63 -4.94 7.23
N VAL A 187 -5.61 -5.16 6.34
CA VAL A 187 -5.50 -4.83 4.92
C VAL A 187 -6.75 -4.07 4.50
N CYS A 188 -6.57 -2.89 3.91
CA CYS A 188 -7.66 -2.08 3.37
C CYS A 188 -7.53 -1.95 1.86
N LEU A 189 -8.62 -2.21 1.14
CA LEU A 189 -8.76 -1.90 -0.27
C LEU A 189 -9.79 -0.78 -0.43
N THR A 190 -9.36 0.31 -1.03
CA THR A 190 -10.22 1.44 -1.36
C THR A 190 -10.20 1.66 -2.87
N LEU A 191 -11.38 1.69 -3.48
CA LEU A 191 -11.58 2.13 -4.85
C LEU A 191 -12.04 3.59 -4.82
N ALA A 192 -11.44 4.43 -5.65
CA ALA A 192 -11.83 5.84 -5.74
C ALA A 192 -11.93 6.29 -7.20
N THR A 193 -13.04 6.93 -7.59
CA THR A 193 -13.17 7.50 -8.94
C THR A 193 -12.32 8.76 -9.07
N ASN A 194 -11.76 9.02 -10.25
CA ASN A 194 -11.08 10.29 -10.54
C ASN A 194 -12.08 11.37 -11.01
N THR A 195 -13.26 11.43 -10.37
CA THR A 195 -14.29 12.45 -10.62
C THR A 195 -14.26 13.50 -9.52
N GLN A 196 -14.94 14.63 -9.76
CA GLN A 196 -15.19 15.65 -8.75
C GLN A 196 -16.71 15.86 -8.59
N PRO A 197 -17.32 15.45 -7.46
CA PRO A 197 -16.67 14.83 -6.29
C PRO A 197 -16.19 13.39 -6.58
N THR A 198 -15.14 12.98 -5.86
CA THR A 198 -14.64 11.60 -5.85
C THR A 198 -15.65 10.68 -5.14
N ALA A 199 -16.08 9.61 -5.82
CA ALA A 199 -16.80 8.51 -5.20
C ALA A 199 -15.79 7.50 -4.62
N VAL A 200 -16.12 6.90 -3.48
CA VAL A 200 -15.26 5.93 -2.78
C VAL A 200 -16.06 4.67 -2.48
N VAL A 201 -15.44 3.51 -2.74
CA VAL A 201 -16.03 2.20 -2.48
C VAL A 201 -15.01 1.32 -1.76
N HIS A 202 -15.48 0.55 -0.78
CA HIS A 202 -14.71 -0.50 -0.12
C HIS A 202 -15.32 -1.85 -0.51
N PRO A 203 -14.67 -2.66 -1.37
CA PRO A 203 -15.26 -3.89 -1.90
C PRO A 203 -15.41 -5.04 -0.88
N ALA A 204 -14.83 -4.89 0.30
CA ALA A 204 -15.00 -5.85 1.38
C ALA A 204 -16.11 -5.35 2.32
N ASP A 205 -17.10 -6.21 2.54
CA ASP A 205 -18.14 -6.03 3.56
C ASP A 205 -17.56 -6.00 4.99
#